data_AF-A0A1D1YXF1-F1
#
_entry.id   AF-A0A1D1YXF1-F1
#
_cell.length_a   1.000
_cell.length_b   1.000
_cell.length_c   1.000
_cell.angle_alpha   90.00
_cell.angle_beta   90.00
_cell.angle_gamma   90.00
#
_symmetry.space_group_name_H-M   'P 1'
#
loop_
_entity.id
_entity.type
_entity.pdbx_description
1 polymer ?
#
loop_
_entity_poly.entity_id
_entity_poly.type
_entity_poly.pdbx_seq_one_letter_code
_entity_poly.pdbx_strand_id
1 'polypeptide(L)'
;MVAQPKSPPSKPAAVLPDLYYLKERPKKWNIRDDPITWSNWYKHIDWLHTPLLIGIPSLGLYGAFTTPLTTYTAIWAIIYYFVTGLGITAGYHRLWAHRAYKASRPFEIFLIFASSGAVEGSIRWWVRNHRAHHRYTD
;
A
#
# COMPACT_ATOMS: atom_id res chain seq x y z
N MET A 1 44.01 19.91 9.50
CA MET A 1 42.97 18.93 9.89
C MET A 1 42.64 18.08 8.68
N VAL A 2 43.15 16.84 8.64
CA VAL A 2 42.90 15.90 7.54
C VAL A 2 41.70 15.04 7.92
N ALA A 3 40.62 15.12 7.15
CA ALA A 3 39.44 14.27 7.33
C ALA A 3 39.77 12.84 6.88
N GLN A 4 39.54 11.86 7.75
CA GLN A 4 39.73 10.44 7.44
C GLN A 4 38.56 9.92 6.57
N PRO A 5 38.82 9.00 5.62
CA PRO A 5 37.78 8.45 4.75
C PRO A 5 36.85 7.50 5.51
N LYS A 6 35.53 7.67 5.35
CA LYS A 6 34.53 6.75 5.91
C LYS A 6 34.54 5.43 5.14
N SER A 7 34.72 4.32 5.86
CA SER A 7 34.61 2.96 5.31
C SER A 7 33.17 2.66 4.86
N PRO A 8 32.98 1.89 3.78
CA PRO A 8 31.64 1.52 3.32
C PRO A 8 30.95 0.61 4.36
N PRO A 9 29.60 0.69 4.49
CA PRO A 9 28.89 -0.13 5.45
C PRO A 9 28.99 -1.61 5.06
N SER A 10 29.54 -2.43 5.97
CA SER A 10 29.54 -3.88 5.85
C SER A 10 28.09 -4.38 5.85
N LYS A 11 27.74 -5.23 4.87
CA LYS A 11 26.47 -5.96 4.87
C LYS A 11 26.28 -6.62 6.24
N PRO A 12 25.17 -6.39 6.96
CA PRO A 12 24.98 -7.04 8.24
C PRO A 12 24.84 -8.54 8.01
N ALA A 13 25.75 -9.31 8.61
CA ALA A 13 25.56 -10.73 8.87
C ALA A 13 24.25 -10.91 9.64
N ALA A 14 23.60 -12.08 9.52
CA ALA A 14 22.42 -12.42 10.30
C ALA A 14 22.76 -12.46 11.80
N VAL A 15 22.71 -11.30 12.45
CA VAL A 15 22.91 -11.15 13.90
C VAL A 15 21.61 -11.60 14.54
N LEU A 16 21.64 -12.76 15.19
CA LEU A 16 20.61 -13.10 16.18
C LEU A 16 20.59 -11.96 17.20
N PRO A 17 19.45 -11.30 17.46
CA PRO A 17 19.40 -10.14 18.33
C PRO A 17 19.89 -10.53 19.73
N ASP A 18 20.80 -9.73 20.27
CA ASP A 18 21.36 -9.91 21.61
C ASP A 18 20.22 -9.97 22.63
N LEU A 19 20.24 -10.96 23.53
CA LEU A 19 19.15 -11.28 24.48
C LEU A 19 18.73 -10.06 25.33
N TYR A 20 19.64 -9.08 25.48
CA TYR A 20 19.42 -7.80 26.13
C TYR A 20 18.31 -6.95 25.46
N TYR A 21 18.23 -6.93 24.13
CA TYR A 21 17.21 -6.16 23.38
C TYR A 21 15.79 -6.70 23.57
N LEU A 22 15.63 -7.99 23.89
CA LEU A 22 14.33 -8.60 24.16
C LEU A 22 13.78 -8.25 25.55
N LYS A 23 14.62 -7.72 26.45
CA LYS A 23 14.26 -7.46 27.85
C LYS A 23 13.61 -6.08 28.05
N GLU A 24 13.94 -5.10 27.22
CA GLU A 24 13.45 -3.72 27.37
C GLU A 24 12.79 -3.22 26.08
N ARG A 25 11.45 -3.29 26.02
CA ARG A 25 10.69 -2.71 24.90
C ARG A 25 10.60 -1.18 25.07
N PRO A 26 11.21 -0.35 24.21
CA PRO A 26 11.01 1.10 24.22
C PRO A 26 9.53 1.47 24.12
N LYS A 27 9.16 2.60 24.75
CA LYS A 27 7.79 3.15 24.82
C LYS A 27 7.13 3.40 23.44
N LYS A 28 7.92 3.38 22.37
CA LYS A 28 7.51 3.53 20.96
C LYS A 28 7.86 2.29 20.13
N TRP A 29 7.54 1.10 20.67
CA TRP A 29 7.78 -0.19 20.03
C TRP A 29 6.98 -0.33 18.73
N ASN A 30 7.62 -0.76 17.65
CA ASN A 30 6.94 -1.19 16.43
C ASN A 30 7.02 -2.71 16.32
N ILE A 31 5.87 -3.37 16.15
CA ILE A 31 5.79 -4.83 16.01
C ILE A 31 6.61 -5.31 14.79
N ARG A 32 6.86 -4.44 13.81
CA ARG A 32 7.70 -4.74 12.64
C ARG A 32 9.17 -5.00 12.96
N ASP A 33 9.64 -4.58 14.14
CA ASP A 33 11.04 -4.73 14.54
C ASP A 33 11.29 -6.08 15.26
N ASP A 34 10.23 -6.77 15.68
CA ASP A 34 10.30 -8.12 16.26
C ASP A 34 10.57 -9.18 15.17
N PRO A 35 11.44 -10.18 15.39
CA PRO A 35 11.56 -11.31 14.48
C PRO A 35 10.25 -12.12 14.44
N ILE A 36 9.85 -12.52 13.24
CA ILE A 36 8.68 -13.40 13.06
C ILE A 36 9.05 -14.81 13.53
N THR A 37 8.26 -15.33 14.46
CA THR A 37 8.38 -16.66 15.06
C THR A 37 7.03 -17.37 15.05
N TRP A 38 7.04 -18.68 15.26
CA TRP A 38 5.82 -19.49 15.34
C TRP A 38 4.86 -19.09 16.48
N SER A 39 5.35 -18.40 17.51
CA SER A 39 4.52 -17.97 18.64
C SER A 39 4.01 -16.53 18.51
N ASN A 40 4.51 -15.73 17.57
CA ASN A 40 4.11 -14.33 17.41
C ASN A 40 3.64 -13.94 16.01
N TRP A 41 3.76 -14.81 14.99
CA TRP A 41 3.43 -14.50 13.58
C TRP A 41 2.06 -13.84 13.41
N TYR A 42 1.06 -14.30 14.16
CA TYR A 42 -0.30 -13.77 14.13
C TYR A 42 -0.39 -12.30 14.58
N LYS A 43 0.58 -11.79 15.35
CA LYS A 43 0.65 -10.37 15.76
C LYS A 43 1.17 -9.46 14.64
N HIS A 44 1.90 -10.03 13.67
CA HIS A 44 2.40 -9.29 12.50
C HIS A 44 1.36 -9.23 11.38
N ILE A 45 0.23 -9.93 11.52
CA ILE A 45 -0.87 -9.88 10.57
C ILE A 45 -1.67 -8.61 10.78
N ASP A 46 -1.87 -7.88 9.68
CA ASP A 46 -2.86 -6.82 9.64
C ASP A 46 -4.25 -7.46 9.49
N TRP A 47 -4.90 -7.70 10.64
CA TRP A 47 -6.18 -8.40 10.71
C TRP A 47 -7.34 -7.66 10.06
N LEU A 48 -7.19 -6.40 9.67
CA LEU A 48 -8.18 -5.68 8.89
C LEU A 48 -7.96 -5.90 7.39
N HIS A 49 -6.75 -5.64 6.90
CA HIS A 49 -6.47 -5.67 5.46
C HIS A 49 -6.38 -7.11 4.93
N THR A 50 -5.85 -8.04 5.73
CA THR A 50 -5.67 -9.44 5.32
C THR A 50 -6.98 -10.12 4.92
N PRO A 51 -8.04 -10.14 5.75
CA PRO A 51 -9.30 -10.75 5.34
C PRO A 51 -9.99 -10.00 4.20
N LEU A 52 -9.81 -8.68 4.06
CA LEU A 52 -10.36 -7.94 2.91
C LEU A 52 -9.67 -8.33 1.59
N LEU A 53 -8.35 -8.44 1.60
CA LEU A 53 -7.55 -8.83 0.44
C LEU A 53 -7.78 -10.28 0.01
N ILE A 54 -8.16 -11.17 0.93
CA ILE A 54 -8.50 -12.57 0.61
C ILE A 54 -9.99 -12.69 0.28
N GLY A 55 -10.86 -12.10 1.09
CA GLY A 55 -12.30 -12.26 1.02
C GLY A 55 -12.92 -11.62 -0.22
N ILE A 56 -12.52 -10.40 -0.59
CA ILE A 56 -13.12 -9.70 -1.74
C ILE A 56 -12.82 -10.44 -3.06
N PRO A 57 -11.57 -10.83 -3.37
CA PRO A 57 -11.29 -11.61 -4.58
C PRO A 57 -11.93 -13.00 -4.54
N SER A 58 -11.98 -13.66 -3.38
CA SER A 58 -12.64 -14.97 -3.25
C SER A 58 -14.14 -14.88 -3.54
N LEU A 59 -14.80 -13.83 -3.05
CA LEU A 59 -16.21 -13.55 -3.34
C LEU A 59 -16.41 -13.24 -4.84
N GLY A 60 -15.51 -12.46 -5.44
CA GLY A 60 -15.52 -12.20 -6.88
C GLY A 60 -15.35 -13.46 -7.72
N LEU A 61 -14.44 -14.36 -7.31
CA LEU A 61 -14.21 -15.64 -7.97
C LEU A 61 -15.42 -16.56 -7.85
N TYR A 62 -15.99 -16.70 -6.66
CA TYR A 62 -17.24 -17.43 -6.47
C TYR A 62 -18.36 -16.86 -7.35
N GLY A 63 -18.52 -15.53 -7.33
CA GLY A 63 -19.50 -14.83 -8.16
C GLY A 63 -19.30 -15.06 -9.66
N ALA A 64 -18.06 -15.18 -10.14
CA ALA A 64 -17.77 -15.47 -11.54
C ALA A 64 -18.26 -16.86 -11.99
N PHE A 65 -18.34 -17.83 -11.08
CA PHE A 65 -18.86 -19.18 -11.38
C PHE A 65 -20.36 -19.33 -11.15
N THR A 66 -20.94 -18.55 -10.23
CA THR A 66 -22.35 -18.70 -9.84
C THR A 66 -23.29 -17.68 -10.47
N THR A 67 -22.77 -16.56 -10.97
CA THR A 67 -23.58 -15.46 -11.49
C THR A 67 -23.56 -15.46 -13.02
N PRO A 68 -24.72 -15.54 -13.69
CA PRO A 68 -24.77 -15.38 -15.14
C PRO A 68 -24.24 -14.01 -15.56
N LEU A 69 -23.29 -14.01 -16.49
CA LEU A 69 -22.76 -12.76 -17.03
C LEU A 69 -23.76 -12.16 -18.02
N THR A 70 -24.20 -10.93 -17.76
CA THR A 70 -24.97 -10.16 -18.73
C THR A 70 -24.06 -9.21 -19.51
N THR A 71 -24.40 -8.91 -20.76
CA THR A 71 -23.63 -8.00 -21.60
C THR A 71 -23.47 -6.62 -20.96
N TYR A 72 -24.53 -6.10 -20.34
CA TYR A 72 -24.49 -4.81 -19.64
C TYR A 72 -23.52 -4.80 -18.47
N THR A 73 -23.52 -5.85 -17.64
CA THR A 73 -22.56 -5.98 -16.52
C THR A 73 -21.12 -6.15 -17.00
N ALA A 74 -20.91 -6.84 -18.11
CA ALA A 74 -19.57 -7.02 -18.69
C ALA A 74 -19.02 -5.68 -19.21
N ILE A 75 -19.83 -4.93 -19.96
CA ILE A 75 -19.45 -3.60 -20.46
C ILE A 75 -19.16 -2.65 -19.28
N TRP A 76 -20.03 -2.63 -18.27
CA TRP A 76 -19.84 -1.81 -17.09
C TRP A 76 -18.54 -2.17 -16.35
N ALA A 77 -18.26 -3.45 -16.14
CA ALA A 77 -17.04 -3.90 -15.46
C ALA A 77 -15.76 -3.42 -16.18
N ILE A 78 -15.73 -3.51 -17.53
CA ILE A 78 -14.61 -3.04 -18.34
C ILE A 78 -14.45 -1.52 -18.19
N ILE A 79 -15.53 -0.74 -18.38
CA ILE A 79 -15.49 0.72 -18.25
C ILE A 79 -15.02 1.11 -16.84
N TYR A 80 -15.59 0.48 -15.81
CA TYR A 80 -15.28 0.78 -14.42
C TYR A 80 -13.83 0.46 -14.08
N TYR A 81 -13.28 -0.66 -14.58
CA TYR A 81 -11.87 -1.01 -14.42
C TYR A 81 -10.95 0.10 -14.95
N PHE A 82 -11.20 0.57 -16.18
CA PHE A 82 -10.37 1.63 -16.76
C PHE A 82 -10.58 2.98 -16.08
N VAL A 83 -11.81 3.35 -15.72
CA VAL A 83 -12.10 4.62 -15.03
C VAL A 83 -11.41 4.66 -13.67
N THR A 84 -11.49 3.59 -12.88
CA THR A 84 -10.87 3.53 -11.56
C THR A 84 -9.34 3.47 -11.63
N GLY A 85 -8.78 2.70 -12.57
CA GLY A 85 -7.33 2.67 -12.84
C GLY A 85 -6.79 4.02 -13.32
N LEU A 86 -7.54 4.73 -14.17
CA LEU A 86 -7.22 6.11 -14.56
C LEU A 86 -7.32 7.07 -13.37
N GLY A 87 -8.30 6.87 -12.47
CA GLY A 87 -8.38 7.59 -11.21
C GLY A 87 -7.09 7.48 -10.40
N ILE A 88 -6.60 6.27 -10.14
CA ILE A 88 -5.36 6.07 -9.40
C ILE A 88 -4.16 6.70 -10.12
N THR A 89 -4.01 6.44 -11.41
CA THR A 89 -2.82 6.88 -12.17
C THR A 89 -2.79 8.38 -12.45
N ALA A 90 -3.88 8.97 -12.94
CA ALA A 90 -3.97 10.39 -13.19
C ALA A 90 -4.17 11.19 -11.89
N GLY A 91 -5.07 10.72 -11.03
CA GLY A 91 -5.39 11.34 -9.74
C GLY A 91 -4.36 11.06 -8.66
N TYR A 92 -4.49 9.94 -7.95
CA TYR A 92 -3.71 9.64 -6.73
C TYR A 92 -2.20 9.80 -6.97
N HIS A 93 -1.72 9.24 -8.07
CA HIS A 93 -0.32 9.21 -8.46
C HIS A 93 0.14 10.56 -9.05
N ARG A 94 -0.28 10.91 -10.27
CA ARG A 94 0.29 12.08 -10.98
C ARG A 94 -0.15 13.43 -10.41
N LEU A 95 -1.44 13.61 -10.16
CA LEU A 95 -1.97 14.89 -9.67
C LEU A 95 -1.63 15.12 -8.20
N TRP A 96 -1.99 14.21 -7.30
CA TRP A 96 -1.86 14.46 -5.86
C TRP A 96 -0.50 14.04 -5.28
N ALA A 97 0.06 12.88 -5.68
CA ALA A 97 1.36 12.46 -5.14
C ALA A 97 2.53 13.23 -5.77
N HIS A 98 2.61 13.31 -7.10
CA HIS A 98 3.72 13.95 -7.80
C HIS A 98 3.50 15.41 -8.19
N ARG A 99 2.27 15.93 -8.10
CA ARG A 99 1.94 17.30 -8.54
C ARG A 99 2.38 17.59 -9.97
N ALA A 100 2.27 16.60 -10.86
CA ALA A 100 2.75 16.68 -12.23
C ALA A 100 1.95 17.66 -13.10
N TYR A 101 0.71 17.98 -12.72
CA TYR A 101 -0.14 18.94 -13.41
C TYR A 101 -1.15 19.57 -12.44
N LYS A 102 -1.89 20.59 -12.91
CA LYS A 102 -3.05 21.18 -12.21
C LYS A 102 -4.33 20.82 -12.96
N ALA A 103 -5.36 20.42 -12.23
CA ALA A 103 -6.66 20.08 -12.79
C ALA A 103 -7.69 21.19 -12.52
N SER A 104 -8.71 21.30 -13.37
CA SER A 104 -9.88 22.11 -13.06
C SER A 104 -10.73 21.44 -11.98
N ARG A 105 -11.51 22.22 -11.21
CA ARG A 105 -12.30 21.67 -10.09
C ARG A 105 -13.27 20.55 -10.48
N PRO A 106 -14.01 20.62 -11.60
CA PRO A 106 -14.85 19.51 -12.03
C PRO A 106 -14.03 18.24 -12.30
N PHE A 107 -12.84 18.39 -12.88
CA PHE A 107 -11.98 17.25 -13.17
C PHE A 107 -11.33 16.67 -11.91
N GLU A 108 -10.95 17.49 -10.94
CA GLU A 108 -10.52 17.01 -9.62
C GLU A 108 -11.61 16.19 -8.94
N ILE A 109 -12.86 16.65 -8.95
CA ILE A 109 -14.00 15.93 -8.36
C ILE A 109 -14.21 14.59 -9.07
N PHE A 110 -14.18 14.57 -10.41
CA PHE A 110 -14.25 13.34 -11.17
C PHE A 110 -13.15 12.35 -10.76
N LEU A 111 -11.89 12.80 -10.69
CA LEU A 111 -10.77 11.96 -10.28
C LEU A 111 -10.89 11.48 -8.84
N ILE A 112 -11.46 12.27 -7.93
CA ILE A 112 -11.73 11.84 -6.54
C ILE A 112 -12.67 10.63 -6.53
N PHE A 113 -13.79 10.71 -7.26
CA PHE A 113 -14.75 9.60 -7.34
C PHE A 113 -14.18 8.40 -8.08
N ALA A 114 -13.55 8.61 -9.22
CA ALA A 114 -12.92 7.55 -10.02
C ALA A 114 -11.87 6.79 -9.19
N SER A 115 -10.97 7.50 -8.50
CA SER A 115 -9.95 6.88 -7.67
C SER A 115 -10.53 6.18 -6.44
N SER A 116 -11.59 6.73 -5.84
CA SER A 116 -12.24 6.12 -4.68
C SER A 116 -12.87 4.77 -5.01
N GLY A 117 -13.31 4.58 -6.27
CA GLY A 117 -13.79 3.31 -6.77
C GLY A 117 -12.74 2.19 -6.86
N ALA A 118 -11.44 2.53 -6.81
CA ALA A 118 -10.36 1.54 -6.79
C ALA A 118 -10.11 0.94 -5.39
N VAL A 119 -10.66 1.55 -4.33
CA VAL A 119 -10.58 1.04 -2.95
C VAL A 119 -9.13 0.92 -2.41
N GLU A 120 -8.22 1.81 -2.83
CA GLU A 120 -6.82 1.82 -2.36
C GLU A 120 -6.57 2.69 -1.11
N GLY A 121 -7.62 2.89 -0.30
CA GLY A 121 -7.59 3.80 0.85
C GLY A 121 -7.75 5.27 0.45
N SER A 122 -7.71 6.18 1.44
CA SER A 122 -7.92 7.61 1.17
C SER A 122 -6.78 8.25 0.38
N ILE A 123 -7.09 9.29 -0.41
CA ILE A 123 -6.10 10.13 -1.12
C ILE A 123 -4.92 10.50 -0.20
N ARG A 124 -5.23 10.95 1.02
CA ARG A 124 -4.20 11.39 1.98
C ARG A 124 -3.27 10.24 2.39
N TRP A 125 -3.83 9.07 2.68
CA TRP A 125 -3.04 7.91 3.10
C TRP A 125 -2.16 7.41 1.95
N TRP A 126 -2.75 7.26 0.77
CA TRP A 126 -2.06 6.76 -0.42
C TRP A 126 -0.93 7.69 -0.83
N VAL A 127 -1.21 8.99 -0.97
CA VAL A 127 -0.21 10.01 -1.36
C VAL A 127 0.95 10.08 -0.38
N ARG A 128 0.67 10.00 0.93
CA ARG A 128 1.73 10.01 1.95
C ARG A 128 2.65 8.79 1.79
N ASN A 129 2.07 7.60 1.65
CA ASN A 129 2.84 6.37 1.53
C ASN A 129 3.60 6.30 0.21
N HIS A 130 2.99 6.74 -0.90
CA HIS A 130 3.64 6.80 -2.20
C HIS A 130 4.85 7.74 -2.21
N ARG A 131 4.72 8.92 -1.60
CA ARG A 131 5.87 9.83 -1.42
C ARG A 131 6.94 9.25 -0.51
N ALA A 132 6.56 8.52 0.54
CA ALA A 132 7.51 7.83 1.41
C ALA A 132 8.23 6.71 0.67
N HIS A 133 7.54 5.96 -0.19
CA HIS A 133 8.13 4.93 -1.04
C HIS A 133 9.24 5.54 -1.92
N HIS A 134 8.96 6.60 -2.67
CA HIS A 134 9.98 7.30 -3.45
C HIS A 134 11.10 7.94 -2.62
N ARG A 135 10.81 8.32 -1.36
CA ARG A 135 11.82 8.93 -0.47
C ARG A 135 12.82 7.91 0.08
N TYR A 136 12.38 6.69 0.34
CA TYR A 136 13.12 5.70 1.15
C TYR A 136 13.40 4.38 0.43
N THR A 137 12.83 4.15 -0.75
CA THR A 137 12.94 2.88 -1.49
C THR A 137 13.52 3.07 -2.90
N ASP A 138 13.41 4.25 -3.50
CA ASP A 138 14.16 4.62 -4.71
C ASP A 138 15.65 4.76 -4.40
#